data_AF-C4PRM7-F1
#
_entry.id   AF-C4PRM7-F1
#
_cell.length_a   1.000
_cell.length_b   1.000
_cell.length_c   1.000
_cell.angle_alpha   90.00
_cell.angle_beta   90.00
_cell.angle_gamma   90.00
#
_symmetry.space_group_name_H-M   'P 1'
#
loop_
_entity.id
_entity.type
_entity.pdbx_description
1 polymer ?
#
loop_
_entity_poly.entity_id
_entity_poly.type
_entity_poly.pdbx_seq_one_letter_code
_entity_poly.pdbx_strand_id
1 'polypeptide(L)'
;QYDRGGNLTVNGKPSYTVDQAATQILRDGAAYQDLNGSGKIELTYTFLTSASSSTMYKHGISGFSQFSAQQKAQAVLSMQSWADVANVTFTEKASGGDGHMTFGNYSGGQDGAAAFAYLPGTGAGYDGTSWYLINSSYTQNKNPDLNNYGRQTLTHEIGHTLGLAHPGDYNAGNGNPTYNDATYGQDTRGYSVMSYWSESNTSQNFSKAGVEAYSSGPLMDDIAAIQKLYGANTTTRTGDTTYGFNSNTGRDFLSATSSADKLVFSVWDAGGKDTLDFSGFTQN
;
A
#
# COMPACT_ATOMS: atom_id res chain seq x y z
N GLN A 1 1.94 10.62 22.85
CA GLN A 1 2.61 11.76 22.19
C GLN A 1 3.17 11.23 20.88
N TYR A 2 2.83 11.83 19.74
CA TYR A 2 3.21 11.34 18.40
C TYR A 2 4.18 12.28 17.68
N ASP A 3 4.83 13.18 18.42
CA ASP A 3 5.91 14.02 17.91
C ASP A 3 7.05 13.12 17.40
N ARG A 4 7.65 13.50 16.26
CA ARG A 4 8.68 12.72 15.57
C ARG A 4 9.79 13.59 15.02
N GLY A 5 11.00 13.03 14.90
CA GLY A 5 12.20 13.70 14.40
C GLY A 5 13.06 14.33 15.51
N GLY A 6 14.09 15.07 15.08
CA GLY A 6 15.07 15.67 15.99
C GLY A 6 15.93 14.63 16.70
N ASN A 7 16.32 14.91 17.95
CA ASN A 7 17.13 14.00 18.78
C ASN A 7 16.27 13.02 19.60
N LEU A 8 14.99 12.82 19.21
CA LEU A 8 14.09 11.90 19.89
C LEU A 8 14.42 10.45 19.55
N THR A 9 14.11 9.55 20.48
CA THR A 9 14.15 8.12 20.25
C THR A 9 12.79 7.51 20.52
N VAL A 10 12.45 6.47 19.76
CA VAL A 10 11.22 5.69 19.93
C VAL A 10 11.62 4.22 19.96
N ASN A 11 11.36 3.55 21.09
CA ASN A 11 11.74 2.16 21.34
C ASN A 11 13.20 1.84 21.02
N GLY A 12 14.11 2.70 21.48
CA GLY A 12 15.56 2.52 21.30
C GLY A 12 16.09 2.83 19.90
N LYS A 13 15.25 3.36 18.99
CA LYS A 13 15.62 3.72 17.61
C LYS A 13 15.57 5.22 17.40
N PRO A 14 16.31 5.78 16.43
CA PRO A 14 16.16 7.18 16.05
C PRO A 14 14.71 7.45 15.61
N SER A 15 14.15 8.57 16.03
CA SER A 15 12.89 9.05 15.50
C SER A 15 13.11 9.83 14.22
N TYR A 16 12.44 9.45 13.13
CA TYR A 16 12.53 10.15 11.85
C TYR A 16 11.40 11.15 11.71
N THR A 17 11.63 12.26 11.01
CA THR A 17 10.55 13.08 10.44
C THR A 17 9.85 12.32 9.30
N VAL A 18 8.74 12.85 8.80
CA VAL A 18 8.06 12.30 7.61
C VAL A 18 9.00 12.30 6.40
N ASP A 19 9.72 13.40 6.15
CA ASP A 19 10.66 13.51 5.03
C ASP A 19 11.84 12.53 5.12
N GLN A 20 12.33 12.26 6.33
CA GLN A 20 13.38 11.27 6.57
C GLN A 20 12.87 9.86 6.29
N ALA A 21 11.66 9.52 6.75
CA ALA A 21 11.03 8.23 6.47
C ALA A 21 10.74 8.04 4.97
N ALA A 22 10.21 9.06 4.30
CA ALA A 22 10.01 9.05 2.85
C ALA A 22 11.32 8.82 2.09
N THR A 23 12.41 9.48 2.51
CA THR A 23 13.75 9.27 1.92
C THR A 23 14.25 7.84 2.14
N GLN A 24 14.02 7.28 3.32
CA GLN A 24 14.41 5.91 3.66
C GLN A 24 13.63 4.85 2.84
N ILE A 25 12.33 5.05 2.65
CA ILE A 25 11.47 4.19 1.82
C ILE A 25 11.93 4.19 0.36
N LEU A 26 12.48 5.32 -0.12
CA LEU A 26 12.94 5.50 -1.50
C LEU A 26 14.43 5.22 -1.71
N ARG A 27 15.12 4.60 -0.74
CA ARG A 27 16.59 4.44 -0.76
C ARG A 27 17.14 3.71 -1.99
N ASP A 28 16.32 2.88 -2.63
CA ASP A 28 16.71 2.10 -3.81
C ASP A 28 16.66 2.89 -5.11
N GLY A 29 16.05 4.09 -5.13
CA GLY A 29 15.97 4.95 -6.31
C GLY A 29 15.17 4.37 -7.48
N ALA A 30 14.37 3.33 -7.25
CA ALA A 30 13.54 2.69 -8.25
C ALA A 30 12.32 3.56 -8.59
N ALA A 31 12.14 3.90 -9.87
CA ALA A 31 11.04 4.73 -10.33
C ALA A 31 10.72 4.47 -11.81
N TYR A 32 9.46 4.67 -12.18
CA TYR A 32 9.07 4.83 -13.59
C TYR A 32 9.52 6.18 -14.13
N GLN A 33 9.64 6.26 -15.47
CA GLN A 33 9.93 7.50 -16.18
C GLN A 33 8.70 7.93 -16.96
N ASP A 34 8.39 9.23 -16.96
CA ASP A 34 7.37 9.81 -17.83
C ASP A 34 7.91 9.85 -19.27
N LEU A 35 7.57 8.83 -20.06
CA LEU A 35 8.12 8.62 -21.40
C LEU A 35 7.52 9.59 -22.42
N ASN A 36 6.31 10.07 -22.18
CA ASN A 36 5.58 10.93 -23.10
C ASN A 36 5.56 12.42 -22.70
N GLY A 37 6.13 12.76 -21.54
CA GLY A 37 6.24 14.13 -21.03
C GLY A 37 4.89 14.73 -20.62
N SER A 38 3.94 13.88 -20.21
CA SER A 38 2.58 14.31 -19.82
C SER A 38 2.53 15.01 -18.46
N GLY A 39 3.60 14.91 -17.66
CA GLY A 39 3.65 15.34 -16.26
C GLY A 39 3.00 14.33 -15.30
N LYS A 40 2.76 13.10 -15.77
CA LYS A 40 2.19 11.99 -14.99
C LYS A 40 2.89 10.69 -15.37
N ILE A 41 2.85 9.72 -14.45
CA ILE A 41 3.18 8.33 -14.78
C ILE A 41 1.89 7.61 -15.19
N GLU A 42 1.80 7.23 -16.46
CA GLU A 42 0.64 6.54 -17.03
C GLU A 42 0.88 5.03 -17.07
N LEU A 43 0.41 4.31 -16.06
CA LEU A 43 0.55 2.85 -15.97
C LEU A 43 -0.65 2.14 -16.58
N THR A 44 -0.37 1.04 -17.27
CA THR A 44 -1.41 0.08 -17.68
C THR A 44 -1.37 -1.15 -16.80
N TYR A 45 -2.47 -1.89 -16.69
CA TYR A 45 -2.49 -3.15 -15.94
C TYR A 45 -3.34 -4.24 -16.60
N THR A 46 -2.99 -5.48 -16.31
CA THR A 46 -3.84 -6.66 -16.57
C THR A 46 -3.94 -7.58 -15.36
N PHE A 47 -5.12 -8.18 -15.19
CA PHE A 47 -5.29 -9.36 -14.35
C PHE A 47 -5.01 -10.61 -15.18
N LEU A 48 -3.97 -11.36 -14.83
CA LEU A 48 -3.56 -12.52 -15.61
C LEU A 48 -4.68 -13.58 -15.61
N THR A 49 -4.97 -14.14 -16.79
CA THR A 49 -5.88 -15.29 -16.97
C THR A 49 -5.15 -16.61 -17.09
N SER A 50 -3.84 -16.56 -17.37
CA SER A 50 -2.94 -17.72 -17.45
C SER A 50 -1.49 -17.28 -17.21
N ALA A 51 -0.66 -18.16 -16.68
CA ALA A 51 0.79 -17.99 -16.63
C ALA A 51 1.48 -19.29 -17.07
N SER A 52 2.51 -19.16 -17.92
CA SER A 52 3.27 -20.33 -18.39
C SER A 52 4.11 -20.93 -17.26
N SER A 53 4.45 -22.22 -17.34
CA SER A 53 5.38 -22.84 -16.39
C SER A 53 6.73 -22.14 -16.36
N SER A 54 7.20 -21.60 -17.50
CA SER A 54 8.43 -20.81 -17.56
C SER A 54 8.32 -19.50 -16.79
N THR A 55 7.18 -18.82 -16.87
CA THR A 55 6.90 -17.60 -16.10
C THR A 55 6.89 -17.92 -14.60
N MET A 56 6.14 -18.95 -14.20
CA MET A 56 6.04 -19.34 -12.79
C MET A 56 7.41 -19.75 -12.22
N TYR A 57 8.19 -20.56 -12.96
CA TYR A 57 9.54 -20.96 -12.58
C TYR A 57 10.50 -19.78 -12.44
N LYS A 58 10.42 -18.79 -13.35
CA LYS A 58 11.24 -17.57 -13.28
C LYS A 58 11.04 -16.81 -11.96
N HIS A 59 9.82 -16.84 -11.41
CA HIS A 59 9.48 -16.22 -10.13
C HIS A 59 9.60 -17.19 -8.94
N GLY A 60 10.07 -18.42 -9.14
CA GLY A 60 10.19 -19.42 -8.07
C GLY A 60 8.85 -19.87 -7.47
N ILE A 61 7.77 -19.80 -8.25
CA ILE A 61 6.40 -20.10 -7.81
C ILE A 61 5.75 -21.19 -8.68
N SER A 62 4.62 -21.71 -8.21
CA SER A 62 3.80 -22.71 -8.90
C SER A 62 2.30 -22.54 -8.56
N GLY A 63 1.44 -23.27 -9.27
CA GLY A 63 0.00 -23.31 -8.98
C GLY A 63 -0.71 -21.99 -9.27
N PHE A 64 -0.60 -21.52 -10.51
CA PHE A 64 -1.27 -20.30 -10.96
C PHE A 64 -2.78 -20.36 -10.73
N SER A 65 -3.36 -19.28 -10.23
CA SER A 65 -4.78 -19.02 -10.39
C SER A 65 -5.04 -17.55 -10.71
N GLN A 66 -6.05 -17.28 -11.53
CA GLN A 66 -6.47 -15.92 -11.85
C GLN A 66 -7.06 -15.22 -10.63
N PHE A 67 -7.01 -13.88 -10.62
CA PHE A 67 -7.73 -13.09 -9.62
C PHE A 67 -9.24 -13.32 -9.73
N SER A 68 -9.89 -13.50 -8.57
CA SER A 68 -11.35 -13.53 -8.45
C SER A 68 -11.94 -12.13 -8.72
N ALA A 69 -13.26 -12.05 -8.94
CA ALA A 69 -13.94 -10.76 -9.10
C ALA A 69 -13.72 -9.82 -7.89
N GLN A 70 -13.73 -10.37 -6.67
CA GLN A 70 -13.44 -9.60 -5.44
C GLN A 70 -12.01 -9.07 -5.44
N GLN A 71 -11.03 -9.91 -5.78
CA GLN A 71 -9.62 -9.47 -5.83
C GLN A 71 -9.41 -8.36 -6.87
N LYS A 72 -10.04 -8.49 -8.06
CA LYS A 72 -9.97 -7.44 -9.10
C LYS A 72 -10.56 -6.13 -8.61
N ALA A 73 -11.76 -6.15 -8.03
CA ALA A 73 -12.42 -4.95 -7.53
C ALA A 73 -11.57 -4.25 -6.45
N GLN A 74 -10.99 -5.01 -5.52
CA GLN A 74 -10.18 -4.47 -4.43
C GLN A 74 -8.83 -3.96 -4.91
N ALA A 75 -8.21 -4.61 -5.90
CA ALA A 75 -6.98 -4.13 -6.53
C ALA A 75 -7.19 -2.76 -7.21
N VAL A 76 -8.33 -2.59 -7.90
CA VAL A 76 -8.71 -1.29 -8.49
C VAL A 76 -8.85 -0.20 -7.43
N LEU A 77 -9.48 -0.49 -6.29
CA LEU A 77 -9.59 0.48 -5.20
C LEU A 77 -8.23 0.81 -4.57
N SER A 78 -7.32 -0.16 -4.43
CA SER A 78 -5.94 0.08 -3.97
C SER A 78 -5.14 0.93 -4.96
N MET A 79 -5.22 0.65 -6.27
CA MET A 79 -4.63 1.51 -7.31
C MET A 79 -5.21 2.92 -7.26
N GLN A 80 -6.53 3.05 -7.09
CA GLN A 80 -7.18 4.35 -6.96
C GLN A 80 -6.66 5.14 -5.76
N SER A 81 -6.42 4.50 -4.61
CA SER A 81 -5.86 5.18 -3.44
C SER A 81 -4.43 5.71 -3.65
N TRP A 82 -3.62 5.08 -4.50
CA TRP A 82 -2.31 5.59 -4.89
C TRP A 82 -2.42 6.75 -5.88
N ALA A 83 -3.29 6.62 -6.89
CA ALA A 83 -3.55 7.68 -7.88
C ALA A 83 -4.17 8.94 -7.27
N ASP A 84 -4.90 8.79 -6.15
CA ASP A 84 -5.44 9.92 -5.41
C ASP A 84 -4.35 10.85 -4.87
N VAL A 85 -3.19 10.31 -4.49
CA VAL A 85 -2.19 11.07 -3.71
C VAL A 85 -0.98 11.52 -4.53
N ALA A 86 -0.74 10.90 -5.69
CA ALA A 86 0.38 11.23 -6.58
C ALA A 86 -0.03 11.28 -8.05
N ASN A 87 0.79 11.89 -8.92
CA ASN A 87 0.53 11.99 -10.36
C ASN A 87 0.81 10.67 -11.10
N VAL A 88 0.10 9.61 -10.69
CA VAL A 88 0.10 8.30 -11.34
C VAL A 88 -1.32 7.96 -11.78
N THR A 89 -1.47 7.32 -12.93
CA THR A 89 -2.76 6.82 -13.42
C THR A 89 -2.68 5.34 -13.75
N PHE A 90 -3.81 4.64 -13.63
CA PHE A 90 -3.91 3.21 -13.89
C PHE A 90 -5.02 2.95 -14.88
N THR A 91 -4.71 2.30 -16.01
CA THR A 91 -5.69 1.94 -17.04
C THR A 91 -5.63 0.46 -17.37
N GLU A 92 -6.75 -0.26 -17.31
CA GLU A 92 -6.80 -1.66 -17.72
C GLU A 92 -6.60 -1.77 -19.24
N LYS A 93 -5.45 -2.31 -19.68
CA LYS A 93 -5.05 -2.48 -21.09
C LYS A 93 -4.06 -3.63 -21.19
N ALA A 94 -3.96 -4.25 -22.36
CA ALA A 94 -3.06 -5.39 -22.58
C ALA A 94 -1.57 -5.05 -22.43
N SER A 95 -1.16 -3.81 -22.71
CA SER A 95 0.21 -3.30 -22.59
C SER A 95 0.25 -1.78 -22.83
N GLY A 96 1.44 -1.18 -22.66
CA GLY A 96 1.72 0.22 -22.98
C GLY A 96 1.80 1.12 -21.74
N GLY A 97 1.77 2.44 -21.97
CA GLY A 97 2.05 3.43 -20.93
C GLY A 97 3.54 3.53 -20.58
N ASP A 98 3.84 4.19 -19.48
CA ASP A 98 5.19 4.30 -18.89
C ASP A 98 5.64 2.99 -18.22
N GLY A 99 4.68 2.09 -17.99
CA GLY A 99 4.89 0.75 -17.45
C GLY A 99 3.61 -0.08 -17.53
N HIS A 100 3.79 -1.41 -17.50
CA HIS A 100 2.69 -2.36 -17.49
C HIS A 100 2.74 -3.24 -16.24
N MET A 101 1.63 -3.29 -15.51
CA MET A 101 1.49 -4.07 -14.28
C MET A 101 0.71 -5.35 -14.50
N THR A 102 1.06 -6.41 -13.77
CA THR A 102 0.33 -7.68 -13.81
C THR A 102 0.03 -8.18 -12.40
N PHE A 103 -1.13 -8.81 -12.27
CA PHE A 103 -1.63 -9.37 -11.02
C PHE A 103 -2.01 -10.84 -11.23
N GLY A 104 -1.52 -11.72 -10.35
CA GLY A 104 -1.85 -13.15 -10.39
C GLY A 104 -1.69 -13.83 -9.04
N ASN A 105 -2.37 -14.95 -8.83
CA ASN A 105 -2.17 -15.76 -7.63
C ASN A 105 -1.21 -16.93 -7.90
N TYR A 106 -0.58 -17.41 -6.83
CA TYR A 106 0.20 -18.65 -6.80
C TYR A 106 -0.15 -19.47 -5.56
N SER A 107 0.19 -20.76 -5.53
CA SER A 107 -0.16 -21.65 -4.41
C SER A 107 1.02 -22.33 -3.72
N GLY A 108 2.24 -22.24 -4.29
CA GLY A 108 3.44 -22.80 -3.69
C GLY A 108 4.73 -22.21 -4.26
N GLY A 109 5.83 -22.34 -3.50
CA GLY A 109 7.07 -21.58 -3.68
C GLY A 109 7.10 -20.33 -2.80
N GLN A 110 8.20 -19.56 -2.86
CA GLN A 110 8.39 -18.31 -2.08
C GLN A 110 8.03 -18.48 -0.59
N ASP A 111 8.62 -19.50 0.06
CA ASP A 111 8.27 -19.89 1.43
C ASP A 111 8.36 -18.71 2.40
N GLY A 112 7.27 -18.48 3.14
CA GLY A 112 7.14 -17.39 4.11
C GLY A 112 6.52 -16.11 3.57
N ALA A 113 6.38 -15.95 2.24
CA ALA A 113 5.78 -14.76 1.64
C ALA A 113 4.25 -14.87 1.53
N ALA A 114 3.52 -13.86 2.01
CA ALA A 114 2.09 -13.71 1.77
C ALA A 114 1.79 -13.24 0.33
N ALA A 115 2.68 -12.42 -0.21
CA ALA A 115 2.70 -11.92 -1.57
C ALA A 115 4.12 -11.38 -1.83
N PHE A 116 4.40 -11.02 -3.08
CA PHE A 116 5.61 -10.29 -3.44
C PHE A 116 5.39 -9.50 -4.75
N ALA A 117 6.20 -8.47 -4.94
CA ALA A 117 6.26 -7.67 -6.14
C ALA A 117 7.70 -7.25 -6.43
N TYR A 118 7.92 -6.62 -7.58
CA TYR A 118 9.22 -6.13 -8.00
C TYR A 118 9.20 -4.62 -8.19
N LEU A 119 10.24 -3.96 -7.68
CA LEU A 119 10.46 -2.54 -7.92
C LEU A 119 10.69 -2.26 -9.42
N PRO A 120 10.35 -1.06 -9.93
CA PRO A 120 10.71 -0.65 -11.28
C PRO A 120 12.21 -0.78 -11.55
N GLY A 121 12.59 -1.25 -12.76
CA GLY A 121 13.99 -1.40 -13.16
C GLY A 121 14.68 -2.68 -12.69
N THR A 122 13.94 -3.63 -12.08
CA THR A 122 14.44 -4.97 -11.75
C THR A 122 14.84 -5.75 -13.01
N GLY A 123 14.08 -5.58 -14.09
CA GLY A 123 14.39 -6.10 -15.41
C GLY A 123 13.19 -6.68 -16.15
N ALA A 124 13.41 -6.98 -17.43
CA ALA A 124 12.37 -7.46 -18.33
C ALA A 124 11.64 -8.69 -17.78
N GLY A 125 10.32 -8.59 -17.68
CA GLY A 125 9.43 -9.63 -17.14
C GLY A 125 9.50 -9.83 -15.63
N TYR A 126 10.00 -8.84 -14.88
CA TYR A 126 9.83 -8.70 -13.43
C TYR A 126 9.09 -7.40 -13.11
N ASP A 127 9.47 -6.31 -13.76
CA ASP A 127 8.90 -4.97 -13.57
C ASP A 127 7.36 -5.00 -13.67
N GLY A 128 6.72 -4.34 -12.70
CA GLY A 128 5.25 -4.24 -12.62
C GLY A 128 4.53 -5.53 -12.25
N THR A 129 5.22 -6.65 -12.00
CA THR A 129 4.56 -7.90 -11.60
C THR A 129 4.36 -7.99 -10.09
N SER A 130 3.17 -8.41 -9.67
CA SER A 130 2.84 -8.73 -8.27
C SER A 130 2.07 -10.06 -8.17
N TRP A 131 2.43 -10.86 -7.18
CA TRP A 131 1.99 -12.25 -7.01
C TRP A 131 1.49 -12.51 -5.60
N TYR A 132 0.33 -13.15 -5.47
CA TYR A 132 -0.39 -13.27 -4.19
C TYR A 132 -0.63 -14.74 -3.82
N LEU A 133 -0.21 -15.15 -2.61
CA LEU A 133 -0.33 -16.54 -2.18
C LEU A 133 -1.79 -16.88 -1.86
N ILE A 134 -2.28 -18.00 -2.40
CA ILE A 134 -3.52 -18.64 -2.00
C ILE A 134 -3.31 -20.16 -1.98
N ASN A 135 -3.43 -20.76 -0.80
CA ASN A 135 -3.49 -22.22 -0.65
C ASN A 135 -4.32 -22.62 0.58
N SER A 136 -4.31 -23.90 0.95
CA SER A 136 -5.08 -24.40 2.10
C SER A 136 -4.61 -23.83 3.45
N SER A 137 -3.37 -23.37 3.54
CA SER A 137 -2.74 -22.87 4.76
C SER A 137 -2.73 -21.34 4.86
N TYR A 138 -3.02 -20.63 3.77
CA TYR A 138 -3.07 -19.17 3.71
C TYR A 138 -4.21 -18.69 2.80
N THR A 139 -5.20 -18.04 3.38
CA THR A 139 -6.45 -17.65 2.69
C THR A 139 -6.76 -16.17 2.74
N GLN A 140 -5.92 -15.35 3.38
CA GLN A 140 -6.14 -13.92 3.60
C GLN A 140 -6.29 -13.15 2.27
N ASN A 141 -5.53 -13.54 1.24
CA ASN A 141 -5.61 -12.93 -0.10
C ASN A 141 -6.83 -13.38 -0.92
N LYS A 142 -7.59 -14.38 -0.47
CA LYS A 142 -8.74 -14.92 -1.21
C LYS A 142 -9.91 -13.92 -1.22
N ASN A 143 -10.11 -13.22 -0.10
CA ASN A 143 -11.22 -12.29 0.12
C ASN A 143 -10.68 -10.95 0.66
N PRO A 144 -9.89 -10.18 -0.14
CA PRO A 144 -9.51 -8.84 0.26
C PRO A 144 -10.78 -8.00 0.43
N ASP A 145 -10.80 -7.15 1.45
CA ASP A 145 -11.91 -6.26 1.76
C ASP A 145 -11.45 -5.11 2.64
N LEU A 146 -12.28 -4.08 2.77
CA LEU A 146 -12.02 -2.90 3.59
C LEU A 146 -11.50 -3.30 4.97
N ASN A 147 -10.37 -2.70 5.35
CA ASN A 147 -9.69 -2.84 6.63
C ASN A 147 -9.12 -4.22 6.97
N ASN A 148 -9.12 -5.17 6.03
CA ASN A 148 -8.51 -6.48 6.27
C ASN A 148 -7.09 -6.58 5.68
N TYR A 149 -6.35 -7.58 6.13
CA TYR A 149 -4.95 -7.75 5.73
C TYR A 149 -4.79 -7.97 4.22
N GLY A 150 -5.70 -8.69 3.56
CA GLY A 150 -5.65 -8.92 2.12
C GLY A 150 -5.75 -7.63 1.30
N ARG A 151 -6.57 -6.66 1.72
CA ARG A 151 -6.64 -5.33 1.08
C ARG A 151 -5.37 -4.52 1.32
N GLN A 152 -4.80 -4.57 2.52
CA GLN A 152 -3.50 -3.94 2.79
C GLN A 152 -2.38 -4.58 1.97
N THR A 153 -2.37 -5.91 1.79
CA THR A 153 -1.39 -6.62 0.95
C THR A 153 -1.47 -6.13 -0.50
N LEU A 154 -2.67 -5.93 -1.08
CA LEU A 154 -2.79 -5.33 -2.41
C LEU A 154 -2.16 -3.93 -2.46
N THR A 155 -2.48 -3.07 -1.51
CA THR A 155 -1.93 -1.70 -1.46
C THR A 155 -0.41 -1.70 -1.28
N HIS A 156 0.12 -2.63 -0.47
CA HIS A 156 1.55 -2.84 -0.23
C HIS A 156 2.30 -3.28 -1.49
N GLU A 157 1.86 -4.35 -2.14
CA GLU A 157 2.52 -4.85 -3.35
C GLU A 157 2.44 -3.85 -4.51
N ILE A 158 1.35 -3.10 -4.62
CA ILE A 158 1.26 -1.99 -5.58
C ILE A 158 2.29 -0.91 -5.23
N GLY A 159 2.49 -0.59 -3.94
CA GLY A 159 3.55 0.32 -3.47
C GLY A 159 4.95 -0.10 -3.94
N HIS A 160 5.29 -1.40 -3.81
CA HIS A 160 6.53 -1.96 -4.36
C HIS A 160 6.62 -1.75 -5.88
N THR A 161 5.57 -2.11 -6.64
CA THR A 161 5.59 -1.89 -8.10
C THR A 161 5.73 -0.43 -8.50
N LEU A 162 5.38 0.51 -7.61
CA LEU A 162 5.56 1.95 -7.80
C LEU A 162 6.95 2.46 -7.36
N GLY A 163 7.77 1.65 -6.70
CA GLY A 163 9.14 2.02 -6.32
C GLY A 163 9.39 2.21 -4.82
N LEU A 164 8.41 1.90 -3.96
CA LEU A 164 8.58 2.03 -2.51
C LEU A 164 9.15 0.74 -1.93
N ALA A 165 10.27 0.80 -1.23
CA ALA A 165 10.79 -0.33 -0.47
C ALA A 165 10.13 -0.44 0.91
N HIS A 166 10.37 -1.55 1.61
CA HIS A 166 10.11 -1.60 3.05
C HIS A 166 10.90 -0.49 3.77
N PRO A 167 10.40 0.11 4.86
CA PRO A 167 11.12 1.18 5.56
C PRO A 167 12.45 0.74 6.22
N GLY A 168 12.71 -0.57 6.34
CA GLY A 168 13.99 -1.13 6.75
C GLY A 168 14.43 -2.30 5.86
N ASP A 169 15.65 -2.80 6.08
CA ASP A 169 16.25 -3.89 5.29
C ASP A 169 15.84 -5.26 5.84
N TYR A 170 14.56 -5.61 5.65
CA TYR A 170 13.99 -6.91 6.00
C TYR A 170 13.11 -7.43 4.87
N ASN A 171 12.94 -8.75 4.81
CA ASN A 171 12.06 -9.40 3.86
C ASN A 171 11.50 -10.71 4.45
N ALA A 172 10.27 -11.06 4.08
CA ALA A 172 9.70 -12.36 4.42
C ALA A 172 10.53 -13.50 3.82
N GLY A 173 10.65 -14.61 4.55
CA GLY A 173 11.46 -15.76 4.12
C GLY A 173 12.98 -15.60 4.27
N ASN A 174 13.49 -14.39 4.61
CA ASN A 174 14.90 -14.18 4.91
C ASN A 174 15.13 -13.99 6.42
N GLY A 175 15.52 -15.06 7.10
CA GLY A 175 15.69 -15.06 8.55
C GLY A 175 14.35 -14.93 9.28
N ASN A 176 14.37 -14.31 10.46
CA ASN A 176 13.18 -14.10 11.29
C ASN A 176 13.16 -12.66 11.80
N PRO A 177 12.93 -11.67 10.90
CA PRO A 177 13.06 -10.27 11.25
C PRO A 177 12.02 -9.87 12.30
N THR A 178 12.40 -8.92 13.13
CA THR A 178 11.58 -8.37 14.21
C THR A 178 11.58 -6.85 14.13
N TYR A 179 10.69 -6.19 14.88
CA TYR A 179 10.72 -4.74 15.00
C TYR A 179 12.06 -4.22 15.56
N ASN A 180 12.90 -5.04 16.19
CA ASN A 180 14.26 -4.60 16.58
C ASN A 180 15.17 -4.34 15.39
N ASP A 181 14.87 -4.93 14.23
CA ASP A 181 15.61 -4.78 12.98
C ASP A 181 15.15 -3.57 12.15
N ALA A 182 14.11 -2.85 12.60
CA ALA A 182 13.68 -1.61 11.95
C ALA A 182 14.73 -0.49 12.07
N THR A 183 14.93 0.24 10.97
CA THR A 183 15.91 1.33 10.87
C THR A 183 15.56 2.54 11.75
N TYR A 184 14.28 2.86 11.90
CA TYR A 184 13.79 4.00 12.66
C TYR A 184 12.51 3.66 13.43
N GLY A 185 12.22 4.44 14.46
CA GLY A 185 11.15 4.13 15.40
C GLY A 185 9.72 4.26 14.86
N GLN A 186 9.52 4.93 13.73
CA GLN A 186 8.21 5.07 13.07
C GLN A 186 7.99 4.03 11.95
N ASP A 187 8.90 3.06 11.77
CA ASP A 187 8.66 1.92 10.88
C ASP A 187 7.62 1.00 11.52
N THR A 188 6.34 1.36 11.35
CA THR A 188 5.19 0.55 11.73
C THR A 188 4.06 0.77 10.75
N ARG A 189 3.10 -0.15 10.73
CA ARG A 189 1.82 -0.04 10.02
C ARG A 189 0.94 1.10 10.55
N GLY A 190 1.39 1.83 11.57
CA GLY A 190 0.80 3.10 12.00
C GLY A 190 1.19 4.29 11.11
N TYR A 191 2.26 4.17 10.33
CA TYR A 191 2.81 5.26 9.52
C TYR A 191 3.01 4.91 8.04
N SER A 192 3.25 3.63 7.73
CA SER A 192 3.47 3.15 6.36
C SER A 192 2.87 1.75 6.17
N VAL A 193 2.10 1.56 5.09
CA VAL A 193 1.63 0.22 4.68
C VAL A 193 2.78 -0.66 4.19
N MET A 194 3.95 -0.08 3.90
CA MET A 194 5.17 -0.80 3.53
C MET A 194 5.84 -1.48 4.73
N SER A 195 5.40 -1.21 5.96
CA SER A 195 5.99 -1.79 7.17
C SER A 195 5.46 -3.21 7.48
N TYR A 196 6.34 -4.06 8.03
CA TYR A 196 5.95 -5.35 8.60
C TYR A 196 5.40 -5.24 10.02
N TRP A 197 5.71 -4.16 10.72
CA TRP A 197 5.56 -4.10 12.17
C TRP A 197 4.20 -3.53 12.59
N SER A 198 3.56 -4.15 13.57
CA SER A 198 2.28 -3.65 14.11
C SER A 198 2.43 -2.21 14.59
N GLU A 199 1.39 -1.42 14.36
CA GLU A 199 1.18 -0.07 14.86
C GLU A 199 1.31 0.03 16.38
N SER A 200 1.03 -1.06 17.10
CA SER A 200 1.15 -1.12 18.57
C SER A 200 2.57 -0.89 19.07
N ASN A 201 3.61 -1.16 18.25
CA ASN A 201 4.98 -0.80 18.59
C ASN A 201 5.11 0.71 18.86
N THR A 202 4.35 1.55 18.17
CA THR A 202 4.37 3.02 18.32
C THR A 202 3.18 3.56 19.11
N SER A 203 2.54 2.71 19.91
CA SER A 203 1.40 3.03 20.80
C SER A 203 0.09 3.40 20.11
N GLN A 204 -0.03 3.23 18.78
CA GLN A 204 -1.33 3.22 18.12
C GLN A 204 -2.07 1.90 18.40
N ASN A 205 -3.38 1.89 18.18
CA ASN A 205 -4.20 0.68 18.26
C ASN A 205 -5.33 0.75 17.24
N PHE A 206 -5.29 -0.12 16.24
CA PHE A 206 -6.31 -0.20 15.20
C PHE A 206 -7.38 -1.28 15.46
N SER A 207 -7.35 -1.88 16.65
CA SER A 207 -8.33 -2.89 17.05
C SER A 207 -9.54 -2.27 17.73
N LYS A 208 -10.73 -2.74 17.35
CA LYS A 208 -12.00 -2.40 18.01
C LYS A 208 -12.81 -3.66 18.22
N ALA A 209 -13.38 -3.81 19.41
CA ALA A 209 -14.12 -5.02 19.81
C ALA A 209 -13.33 -6.34 19.57
N GLY A 210 -12.02 -6.30 19.78
CA GLY A 210 -11.13 -7.46 19.59
C GLY A 210 -10.81 -7.80 18.13
N VAL A 211 -11.22 -6.97 17.16
CA VAL A 211 -10.94 -7.18 15.74
C VAL A 211 -9.97 -6.12 15.23
N GLU A 212 -8.77 -6.54 14.85
CA GLU A 212 -7.74 -5.70 14.22
C GLU A 212 -8.22 -5.10 12.89
N ALA A 213 -7.73 -3.92 12.54
CA ALA A 213 -7.92 -3.29 11.24
C ALA A 213 -6.56 -2.93 10.64
N TYR A 214 -6.49 -2.98 9.33
CA TYR A 214 -5.30 -2.63 8.55
C TYR A 214 -5.64 -1.48 7.61
N SER A 215 -4.76 -0.49 7.45
CA SER A 215 -4.99 0.60 6.50
C SER A 215 -5.17 0.05 5.09
N SER A 216 -6.25 0.46 4.43
CA SER A 216 -6.57 0.04 3.05
C SER A 216 -5.98 0.96 1.99
N GLY A 217 -5.57 2.18 2.36
CA GLY A 217 -4.89 3.14 1.49
C GLY A 217 -3.51 3.55 2.05
N PRO A 218 -2.74 4.34 1.28
CA PRO A 218 -1.45 4.87 1.73
C PRO A 218 -1.57 5.67 3.03
N LEU A 219 -0.61 5.48 3.93
CA LEU A 219 -0.49 6.23 5.18
C LEU A 219 0.49 7.41 5.00
N MET A 220 0.68 8.20 6.07
CA MET A 220 1.40 9.48 6.02
C MET A 220 2.79 9.38 5.37
N ASP A 221 3.59 8.37 5.72
CA ASP A 221 4.95 8.24 5.19
C ASP A 221 4.95 7.68 3.76
N ASP A 222 3.93 6.88 3.41
CA ASP A 222 3.70 6.40 2.06
C ASP A 222 3.35 7.54 1.10
N ILE A 223 2.44 8.44 1.54
CA ILE A 223 2.02 9.63 0.77
C ILE A 223 3.22 10.52 0.51
N ALA A 224 4.03 10.81 1.54
CA ALA A 224 5.23 11.63 1.37
C ALA A 224 6.25 10.97 0.43
N ALA A 225 6.45 9.65 0.51
CA ALA A 225 7.34 8.92 -0.39
C ALA A 225 6.87 8.97 -1.84
N ILE A 226 5.61 8.59 -2.10
CA ILE A 226 5.11 8.53 -3.48
C ILE A 226 5.03 9.92 -4.13
N GLN A 227 4.73 10.97 -3.35
CA GLN A 227 4.76 12.34 -3.83
C GLN A 227 6.18 12.84 -4.13
N LYS A 228 7.19 12.37 -3.39
CA LYS A 228 8.58 12.67 -3.69
C LYS A 228 9.06 12.00 -4.99
N LEU A 229 8.50 10.85 -5.36
CA LEU A 229 8.77 10.18 -6.64
C LEU A 229 8.03 10.83 -7.82
N TYR A 230 6.70 10.97 -7.70
CA TYR A 230 5.84 11.28 -8.85
C TYR A 230 5.10 12.62 -8.73
N GLY A 231 5.37 13.40 -7.69
CA GLY A 231 4.70 14.66 -7.43
C GLY A 231 3.30 14.48 -6.84
N ALA A 232 2.85 15.49 -6.10
CA ALA A 232 1.52 15.54 -5.50
C ALA A 232 0.41 15.69 -6.55
N ASN A 233 -0.67 14.92 -6.40
CA ASN A 233 -1.87 15.10 -7.20
C ASN A 233 -2.74 16.24 -6.64
N THR A 234 -2.58 17.43 -7.21
CA THR A 234 -3.30 18.65 -6.81
C THR A 234 -4.70 18.77 -7.39
N THR A 235 -5.23 17.71 -8.03
CA THR A 235 -6.59 17.67 -8.59
C THR A 235 -7.55 16.82 -7.76
N THR A 236 -7.04 16.12 -6.76
CA THR A 236 -7.83 15.26 -5.89
C THR A 236 -8.62 16.08 -4.87
N ARG A 237 -9.95 15.91 -4.86
CA ARG A 237 -10.85 16.43 -3.83
C ARG A 237 -10.80 17.96 -3.62
N THR A 238 -10.60 18.74 -4.68
CA THR A 238 -10.45 20.23 -4.61
C THR A 238 -11.68 21.04 -4.17
N GLY A 239 -12.77 20.39 -3.75
CA GLY A 239 -13.98 21.03 -3.25
C GLY A 239 -14.19 20.72 -1.77
N ASP A 240 -15.26 21.23 -1.16
CA ASP A 240 -15.55 20.99 0.26
C ASP A 240 -15.77 19.49 0.54
N THR A 241 -14.81 18.88 1.23
CA THR A 241 -14.80 17.43 1.45
C THR A 241 -15.11 17.09 2.91
N THR A 242 -16.03 16.15 3.13
CA THR A 242 -16.31 15.56 4.44
C THR A 242 -15.74 14.14 4.49
N TYR A 243 -14.96 13.85 5.54
CA TYR A 243 -14.34 12.56 5.82
C TYR A 243 -14.97 11.94 7.07
N GLY A 244 -15.11 10.62 7.13
CA GLY A 244 -15.79 9.91 8.22
C GLY A 244 -17.29 9.73 7.96
N PHE A 245 -18.13 10.08 8.92
CA PHE A 245 -19.59 10.08 8.73
C PHE A 245 -19.99 11.10 7.68
N ASN A 246 -21.10 10.87 6.99
CA ASN A 246 -21.61 11.76 5.93
C ASN A 246 -20.57 12.06 4.82
N SER A 247 -19.62 11.14 4.63
CA SER A 247 -18.50 11.30 3.70
C SER A 247 -18.97 11.46 2.26
N ASN A 248 -18.35 12.41 1.56
CA ASN A 248 -18.53 12.65 0.11
C ASN A 248 -17.27 12.31 -0.70
N THR A 249 -16.31 11.60 -0.08
CA THR A 249 -14.99 11.28 -0.69
C THR A 249 -15.08 10.30 -1.85
N GLY A 250 -16.14 9.49 -1.92
CA GLY A 250 -16.23 8.35 -2.83
C GLY A 250 -15.16 7.29 -2.58
N ARG A 251 -14.62 7.19 -1.35
CA ARG A 251 -13.66 6.17 -0.93
C ARG A 251 -14.18 5.42 0.29
N ASP A 252 -14.05 4.10 0.24
CA ASP A 252 -14.47 3.19 1.31
C ASP A 252 -13.68 3.47 2.61
N PHE A 253 -12.36 3.54 2.52
CA PHE A 253 -11.46 3.72 3.67
C PHE A 253 -11.52 5.10 4.34
N LEU A 254 -12.19 6.07 3.70
CA LEU A 254 -12.38 7.43 4.22
C LEU A 254 -13.80 7.66 4.77
N SER A 255 -14.65 6.63 4.79
CA SER A 255 -16.07 6.74 5.12
C SER A 255 -16.44 5.91 6.34
N ALA A 256 -17.31 6.45 7.18
CA ALA A 256 -17.99 5.74 8.26
C ALA A 256 -19.51 5.76 8.02
N THR A 257 -20.13 4.63 8.32
CA THR A 257 -21.58 4.38 8.19
C THR A 257 -22.19 3.88 9.49
N SER A 258 -21.37 3.43 10.44
CA SER A 258 -21.80 2.90 11.73
C SER A 258 -20.82 3.26 12.85
N SER A 259 -21.33 3.36 14.08
CA SER A 259 -20.50 3.49 15.28
C SER A 259 -19.61 2.27 15.53
N ALA A 260 -19.85 1.15 14.85
CA ALA A 260 -19.01 -0.04 14.88
C ALA A 260 -17.76 0.06 13.97
N ASP A 261 -17.73 1.01 13.03
CA ASP A 261 -16.66 1.10 12.04
C ASP A 261 -15.29 1.38 12.68
N LYS A 262 -14.25 0.93 11.97
CA LYS A 262 -12.84 1.11 12.31
C LYS A 262 -12.22 1.98 11.23
N LEU A 263 -11.92 3.24 11.55
CA LEU A 263 -11.32 4.16 10.59
C LEU A 263 -9.80 4.15 10.76
N VAL A 264 -9.09 3.79 9.70
CA VAL A 264 -7.62 3.86 9.61
C VAL A 264 -7.28 4.47 8.26
N PHE A 265 -6.94 5.77 8.25
CA PHE A 265 -6.59 6.49 7.03
C PHE A 265 -5.67 7.68 7.31
N SER A 266 -4.99 8.13 6.26
CA SER A 266 -4.32 9.43 6.20
C SER A 266 -5.02 10.28 5.14
N VAL A 267 -5.36 11.53 5.48
CA VAL A 267 -6.04 12.44 4.55
C VAL A 267 -5.04 13.01 3.55
N TRP A 268 -5.37 12.92 2.27
CA TRP A 268 -4.80 13.77 1.22
C TRP A 268 -5.94 14.59 0.61
N ASP A 269 -5.79 15.90 0.59
CA ASP A 269 -6.78 16.82 0.04
C ASP A 269 -6.03 17.98 -0.63
N ALA A 270 -6.44 18.36 -1.85
CA ALA A 270 -5.78 19.42 -2.61
C ALA A 270 -6.41 20.80 -2.40
N GLY A 271 -7.52 20.92 -1.66
CA GLY A 271 -8.09 22.20 -1.27
C GLY A 271 -9.62 22.15 -1.13
N GLY A 272 -10.18 23.19 -0.53
CA GLY A 272 -11.60 23.24 -0.17
C GLY A 272 -11.76 23.70 1.27
N LYS A 273 -13.00 23.70 1.76
CA LYS A 273 -13.31 23.81 3.19
C LYS A 273 -13.75 22.44 3.72
N ASP A 274 -12.81 21.74 4.32
CA ASP A 274 -13.00 20.33 4.65
C ASP A 274 -13.42 20.09 6.10
N THR A 275 -14.01 18.91 6.34
CA THR A 275 -14.54 18.50 7.63
C THR A 275 -14.14 17.06 7.95
N LEU A 276 -13.62 16.82 9.14
CA LEU A 276 -13.55 15.49 9.74
C LEU A 276 -14.80 15.29 10.60
N ASP A 277 -15.76 14.51 10.09
CA ASP A 277 -17.01 14.21 10.79
C ASP A 277 -16.91 12.83 11.48
N PHE A 278 -16.71 12.86 12.78
CA PHE A 278 -16.69 11.67 13.64
C PHE A 278 -17.90 11.61 14.59
N SER A 279 -18.98 12.33 14.25
CA SER A 279 -20.15 12.54 15.12
C SER A 279 -20.89 11.25 15.51
N GLY A 280 -20.79 10.19 14.71
CA GLY A 280 -21.44 8.91 14.99
C GLY A 280 -20.68 8.00 15.96
N PHE A 281 -19.50 8.39 16.46
CA PHE A 281 -18.81 7.65 17.51
C PHE A 281 -19.21 8.16 18.90
N THR A 282 -19.35 7.22 19.84
CA THR A 282 -19.73 7.49 21.24
C THR A 282 -18.57 7.33 22.21
N GLN A 283 -17.34 7.17 21.70
CA GLN A 283 -16.12 6.96 22.46
C GLN A 283 -15.38 8.29 22.56
N ASN A 284 -15.20 8.79 23.78
CA ASN A 284 -14.29 9.90 24.09
C ASN A 284 -12.92 9.35 24.47
#